data_AF-S2KM89-F1
#
_entry.id   AF-S2KM89-F1
#
_cell.length_a   1.000
_cell.length_b   1.000
_cell.length_c   1.000
_cell.angle_alpha   90.00
_cell.angle_beta   90.00
_cell.angle_gamma   90.00
#
_symmetry.space_group_name_H-M   'P 1'
#
loop_
_entity.id
_entity.type
_entity.pdbx_description
1 polymer ?
#
loop_
_entity_poly.entity_id
_entity_poly.type
_entity_poly.pdbx_seq_one_letter_code
_entity_poly.pdbx_strand_id
1 'polypeptide(L)' 'MTDKVLAIIALLGLIAFLITVPLFVPHIDLIIFTAGCVLLATFDFWRELFRGER' A
#
# COMPACT_ATOMS: atom_id res chain seq x y z
N MET A 1 13.63 -4.95 -14.08
CA MET A 1 14.28 -4.43 -12.84
C MET A 1 13.70 -3.08 -12.47
N THR A 2 13.61 -2.16 -13.43
CA THR A 2 12.85 -0.90 -13.33
C THR A 2 11.40 -1.11 -12.87
N ASP A 3 10.77 -2.20 -13.30
CA ASP A 3 9.40 -2.57 -12.94
C ASP A 3 9.27 -2.80 -11.43
N LYS A 4 10.21 -3.54 -10.82
CA LYS A 4 10.24 -3.77 -9.37
C LYS A 4 10.50 -2.48 -8.58
N VAL A 5 11.32 -1.58 -9.11
CA VAL A 5 11.63 -0.28 -8.47
C VAL A 5 10.43 0.66 -8.54
N LEU A 6 9.81 0.79 -9.73
CA LEU A 6 8.61 1.58 -9.94
C LEU A 6 7.48 1.09 -9.03
N ALA A 7 7.38 -0.23 -8.92
CA ALA A 7 6.42 -0.87 -8.06
C ALA A 7 6.67 -0.45 -6.58
N ILE A 8 7.87 -0.63 -6.04
CA ILE A 8 8.18 -0.23 -4.65
C ILE A 8 7.89 1.26 -4.39
N ILE A 9 8.20 2.13 -5.35
CA ILE A 9 7.93 3.57 -5.27
C ILE A 9 6.42 3.84 -5.21
N ALA A 10 5.63 3.16 -6.06
CA ALA A 10 4.18 3.29 -6.06
C ALA A 10 3.55 2.81 -4.73
N LEU A 11 4.05 1.71 -4.17
CA LEU A 11 3.60 1.20 -2.87
C LEU A 11 3.90 2.20 -1.75
N LEU A 12 5.14 2.74 -1.71
CA LEU A 12 5.52 3.75 -0.72
C LEU A 12 4.67 5.02 -0.84
N GLY A 13 4.41 5.48 -2.06
CA GLY A 13 3.53 6.63 -2.33
C GLY A 13 2.09 6.38 -1.86
N LEU A 14 1.54 5.20 -2.15
CA LEU A 14 0.21 4.79 -1.69
C LEU A 14 0.13 4.76 -0.17
N ILE A 15 1.10 4.14 0.50
CA ILE A 15 1.14 4.05 1.97
C ILE A 15 1.24 5.45 2.59
N ALA A 16 2.11 6.32 2.07
CA ALA A 16 2.27 7.69 2.55
C ALA A 16 0.98 8.52 2.39
N PHE A 17 0.29 8.37 1.26
CA PHE A 17 -1.00 9.01 1.03
C PHE A 17 -2.08 8.47 1.98
N LEU A 18 -2.15 7.15 2.14
CA LEU A 18 -3.18 6.52 2.94
C LEU A 18 -3.01 6.81 4.44
N ILE A 19 -1.77 6.96 4.91
CA ILE A 19 -1.44 7.37 6.29
C ILE A 19 -1.78 8.84 6.55
N THR A 20 -1.70 9.72 5.55
CA THR A 20 -2.08 11.14 5.71
C THR A 20 -3.54 11.29 6.13
N VAL A 21 -4.44 10.46 5.59
CA VAL A 21 -5.88 10.53 5.86
C VAL A 21 -6.24 10.36 7.36
N PRO A 22 -5.84 9.28 8.05
CA PRO A 22 -6.12 9.13 9.49
C PRO A 22 -5.33 10.11 10.37
N LEU A 23 -4.26 10.72 9.85
CA LEU A 23 -3.47 11.72 10.58
C LEU A 23 -4.21 13.06 10.67
N PHE A 24 -4.89 13.47 9.60
CA PHE A 24 -5.67 14.71 9.54
C PHE A 24 -7.15 14.53 9.94
N VAL A 25 -7.69 13.32 9.81
CA VAL A 25 -9.08 12.98 10.19
C VAL A 25 -9.11 11.66 10.97
N PRO A 26 -8.80 11.69 12.29
CA PRO A 26 -8.72 10.49 13.10
C PRO A 26 -10.12 10.00 13.53
N HIS A 27 -10.79 9.26 12.63
CA HIS A 27 -11.94 8.43 12.98
C HIS A 27 -11.52 6.96 13.06
N ILE A 28 -12.02 6.24 14.07
CA ILE A 28 -11.61 4.84 14.31
C ILE A 28 -11.94 3.94 13.12
N ASP A 29 -13.12 4.11 12.51
CA ASP A 29 -13.51 3.40 11.29
C ASP A 29 -12.54 3.64 10.13
N LEU A 30 -12.05 4.87 10.00
CA LEU A 30 -11.13 5.28 8.95
C LEU A 30 -9.74 4.67 9.16
N ILE A 31 -9.27 4.59 10.40
CA ILE A 31 -7.99 3.96 10.75
C ILE A 31 -8.03 2.47 10.43
N ILE A 32 -9.11 1.78 10.80
CA ILE A 32 -9.29 0.35 10.51
C ILE A 32 -9.33 0.11 9.00
N PHE A 33 -10.09 0.94 8.28
CA PHE A 33 -10.19 0.85 6.83
C PHE A 33 -8.83 1.10 6.15
N THR A 34 -8.11 2.14 6.56
CA THR A 34 -6.77 2.46 6.09
C THR A 34 -5.79 1.32 6.37
N ALA A 35 -5.77 0.76 7.58
CA ALA A 35 -4.92 -0.36 7.92
C ALA A 35 -5.21 -1.59 7.02
N GLY A 36 -6.50 -1.89 6.78
CA GLY A 36 -6.91 -2.94 5.86
C GLY A 36 -6.44 -2.71 4.43
N CYS A 37 -6.57 -1.49 3.91
CA CYS A 37 -6.11 -1.11 2.59
C CYS A 37 -4.57 -1.17 2.46
N VAL A 38 -3.79 -0.75 3.47
CA VAL A 38 -2.32 -0.92 3.46
C VAL A 38 -1.94 -2.40 3.39
N LEU A 39 -2.64 -3.24 4.16
CA LEU A 39 -2.36 -4.67 4.26
C LEU A 39 -2.67 -5.38 2.92
N LEU A 40 -3.81 -5.06 2.31
CA LEU A 40 -4.19 -5.53 0.98
C LEU A 40 -3.24 -5.05 -0.11
N ALA A 41 -2.86 -3.77 -0.11
CA ALA A 41 -1.93 -3.23 -1.09
C ALA A 41 -0.54 -3.87 -0.98
N THR A 42 -0.06 -4.09 0.24
CA THR A 42 1.19 -4.81 0.50
C THR A 42 1.09 -6.26 0.05
N PHE A 43 -0.04 -6.93 0.27
CA PHE A 43 -0.28 -8.29 -0.16
C PHE A 43 -0.35 -8.42 -1.68
N ASP A 44 -1.03 -7.49 -2.36
CA ASP A 44 -1.08 -7.43 -3.82
C ASP A 44 0.32 -7.23 -4.40
N PHE A 45 1.13 -6.36 -3.78
CA PHE A 45 2.55 -6.18 -4.10
C PHE A 45 3.38 -7.44 -3.97
N TRP A 46 3.24 -8.12 -2.82
CA TRP A 46 3.91 -9.37 -2.56
C TRP A 46 3.50 -10.40 -3.61
N ARG A 47 2.22 -10.47 -3.95
CA ARG A 47 1.71 -11.37 -4.97
C ARG A 47 2.25 -11.03 -6.35
N GLU A 48 2.25 -9.76 -6.75
CA GLU A 48 2.79 -9.28 -8.04
C GLU A 48 4.30 -9.64 -8.15
N LEU A 49 5.06 -9.41 -7.08
CA LEU A 49 6.50 -9.66 -7.04
C LEU A 49 6.85 -11.16 -7.16
N PHE A 50 6.01 -12.03 -6.58
CA PHE A 50 6.16 -13.49 -6.63
C PHE A 50 5.48 -14.14 -7.84
N ARG A 51 4.50 -13.48 -8.47
CA ARG A 51 3.78 -13.98 -9.64
C ARG A 51 4.44 -13.57 -10.96
N GLY A 52 5.28 -12.53 -10.95
CA GLY A 52 6.12 -12.09 -12.07
C GLY A 52 7.30 -13.01 -12.44
N GLU A 53 7.34 -14.27 -11.96
CA GLU A 53 8.26 -15.32 -12.42
C GLU A 53 7.58 -16.33 -13.38
N ARG A 54 6.66 -15.86 -14.24
CA ARG A 54 6.22 -16.61 -15.43
C ARG A 54 6.03 -15.70 -16.63
#